data_AF-A0A1D6G574-F1
#
_entry.id   AF-A0A1D6G574-F1
#
_cell.length_a   1.000
_cell.length_b   1.000
_cell.length_c   1.000
_cell.angle_alpha   90.00
_cell.angle_beta   90.00
_cell.angle_gamma   90.00
#
_symmetry.space_group_name_H-M   'P 1'
#
loop_
_entity.id
_entity.type
_entity.pdbx_description
1 polymer ?
#
loop_
_entity_poly.entity_id
_entity_poly.type
_entity_poly.pdbx_seq_one_letter_code
_entity_poly.pdbx_strand_id
1 'polypeptide(L)'
;MSKLAKTDSGGRLKYHYNVVDARPHQHIKKGNADGLFISSVAAPINIWALVMNAGTGFTSQVYELSPIFLDKGWIMEHWGNNYYISVIAGATNGSSLVVMSKVFAVTPYTHQSYKVSESLPYKWINKKWKEGFHVTSTTTIGSRCSYVKELWIL
;
A
#
# COMPACT_ATOMS: atom_id res chain seq x y z
N MET A 1 14.00 11.82 9.43
CA MET A 1 14.11 11.65 10.90
C MET A 1 13.15 10.54 11.31
N SER A 2 13.51 9.62 12.21
CA SER A 2 12.62 8.52 12.64
C SER A 2 12.15 8.75 14.07
N LYS A 3 10.84 8.65 14.33
CA LYS A 3 10.29 8.68 15.69
C LYS A 3 9.53 7.38 15.93
N LEU A 4 9.85 6.73 17.06
CA LEU A 4 9.08 5.62 17.60
C LEU A 4 8.02 6.21 18.52
N ALA A 5 6.76 5.89 18.30
CA ALA A 5 5.66 6.29 19.17
C ALA A 5 4.99 5.03 19.73
N LYS A 6 4.73 5.01 21.03
CA LYS A 6 3.86 3.99 21.64
C LYS A 6 2.43 4.56 21.63
N THR A 7 1.47 3.77 21.21
CA THR A 7 0.05 4.16 21.29
C THR A 7 -0.48 3.83 22.67
N ASP A 8 -1.49 4.57 23.13
CA ASP A 8 -2.10 4.39 24.46
C ASP A 8 -2.73 2.99 24.66
N SER A 9 -3.00 2.28 23.56
CA SER A 9 -3.48 0.89 23.52
C SER A 9 -2.38 -0.18 23.68
N GLY A 10 -1.11 0.20 23.90
CA GLY A 10 0.03 -0.73 23.96
C GLY A 10 0.57 -1.17 22.60
N GLY A 11 0.01 -0.64 21.50
CA GLY A 11 0.51 -0.84 20.14
C GLY A 11 1.83 -0.11 19.89
N ARG A 12 2.70 -0.71 19.07
CA ARG A 12 3.95 -0.09 18.62
C ARG A 12 3.73 0.51 17.22
N LEU A 13 3.96 1.82 17.12
CA LEU A 13 3.86 2.61 15.89
C LEU A 13 5.24 3.21 15.58
N LYS A 14 5.67 3.12 14.33
CA LYS A 14 6.91 3.72 13.86
C LYS A 14 6.62 4.51 12.59
N TYR A 15 7.03 5.78 12.58
CA TYR A 15 6.90 6.61 11.39
C TYR A 15 8.22 7.23 10.97
N HIS A 16 8.38 7.34 9.66
CA HIS A 16 9.51 7.97 9.00
C HIS A 16 8.99 9.03 8.05
N TYR A 17 9.55 10.24 8.10
CA TYR A 17 9.22 11.35 7.21
C TYR A 17 10.51 12.02 6.72
N ASN A 18 10.43 12.74 5.60
CA ASN A 18 11.58 13.34 4.91
C ASN A 18 12.60 12.29 4.43
N VAL A 19 12.11 11.14 3.95
CA VAL A 19 12.95 10.10 3.36
C VAL A 19 13.21 10.47 1.89
N VAL A 20 14.34 11.12 1.64
CA VAL A 20 14.84 11.47 0.29
C VAL A 20 15.65 10.30 -0.26
N ASP A 21 15.40 9.90 -1.52
CA ASP A 21 16.08 8.90 -2.36
C ASP A 21 16.66 7.63 -1.67
N ALA A 22 16.29 6.46 -2.22
CA ALA A 22 16.79 5.10 -1.89
C ALA A 22 16.66 4.59 -0.43
N ARG A 23 16.12 5.38 0.52
CA ARG A 23 16.07 5.00 1.95
C ARG A 23 14.80 4.31 2.49
N PRO A 24 13.67 4.13 1.76
CA PRO A 24 12.54 3.35 2.29
C PRO A 24 12.94 1.94 2.72
N HIS A 25 13.76 1.27 1.92
CA HIS A 25 14.24 -0.10 2.17
C HIS A 25 14.89 -0.28 3.55
N GLN A 26 15.75 0.64 3.97
CA GLN A 26 16.45 0.55 5.26
C GLN A 26 15.46 0.70 6.44
N HIS A 27 14.50 1.59 6.31
CA HIS A 27 13.48 1.82 7.34
C HIS A 27 12.51 0.65 7.43
N ILE A 28 12.08 0.10 6.30
CA ILE A 28 11.24 -1.09 6.23
C ILE A 28 11.96 -2.29 6.86
N LYS A 29 13.23 -2.54 6.49
CA LYS A 29 14.03 -3.63 7.08
C LYS A 29 14.11 -3.53 8.60
N LYS A 30 14.34 -2.31 9.13
CA LYS A 30 14.38 -2.08 10.58
C LYS A 30 13.01 -2.29 11.22
N GLY A 31 11.92 -1.84 10.60
CA GLY A 31 10.55 -2.04 11.09
C GLY A 31 10.15 -3.52 11.10
N ASN A 32 10.48 -4.27 10.04
CA ASN A 32 10.21 -5.70 9.95
C ASN A 32 10.97 -6.48 11.04
N ALA A 33 12.22 -6.10 11.34
CA ALA A 33 12.97 -6.69 12.46
C ALA A 33 12.32 -6.42 13.84
N ASP A 34 11.56 -5.33 13.96
CA ASP A 34 10.77 -4.98 15.16
C ASP A 34 9.37 -5.66 15.16
N GLY A 35 9.04 -6.49 14.16
CA GLY A 35 7.73 -7.14 14.00
C GLY A 35 6.62 -6.20 13.51
N LEU A 36 6.98 -5.10 12.86
CA LEU A 36 6.04 -4.10 12.33
C LEU A 36 5.79 -4.34 10.84
N PHE A 37 4.57 -4.06 10.40
CA PHE A 37 4.19 -4.08 8.99
C PHE A 37 3.85 -2.67 8.51
N ILE A 38 4.10 -2.39 7.23
CA ILE A 38 3.68 -1.15 6.59
C ILE A 38 2.16 -1.09 6.55
N SER A 39 1.59 -0.02 7.10
CA SER A 39 0.14 0.20 7.13
C SER A 39 -0.30 1.45 6.36
N SER A 40 0.61 2.38 6.07
CA SER A 40 0.32 3.55 5.24
C SER A 40 1.62 4.14 4.68
N VAL A 41 1.54 4.67 3.46
CA VAL A 41 2.62 5.35 2.77
C VAL A 41 2.04 6.59 2.08
N ALA A 42 2.76 7.70 2.12
CA ALA A 42 2.53 8.85 1.25
C ALA A 42 3.86 9.27 0.62
N ALA A 43 3.82 9.80 -0.60
CA ALA A 43 5.03 10.21 -1.31
C ALA A 43 4.94 11.65 -1.90
N PRO A 44 4.62 12.68 -1.09
CA PRO A 44 4.55 14.04 -1.60
C PRO A 44 5.92 14.52 -2.10
N ILE A 45 5.98 15.04 -3.34
CA ILE A 45 7.14 15.77 -3.88
C ILE A 45 8.47 14.98 -3.71
N ASN A 46 8.49 13.71 -4.16
CA ASN A 46 9.64 12.80 -4.08
C ASN A 46 10.17 12.50 -2.66
N ILE A 47 9.37 12.79 -1.63
CA ILE A 47 9.68 12.46 -0.24
C ILE A 47 8.75 11.35 0.22
N TRP A 48 9.31 10.28 0.80
CA TRP A 48 8.49 9.20 1.36
C TRP A 48 8.17 9.45 2.83
N ALA A 49 6.90 9.30 3.17
CA ALA A 49 6.38 9.17 4.52
C ALA A 49 5.87 7.74 4.70
N LEU A 50 6.43 7.00 5.67
CA LEU A 50 6.14 5.60 5.93
C LEU A 50 5.61 5.43 7.35
N VAL A 51 4.48 4.74 7.49
CA VAL A 51 3.91 4.33 8.78
C VAL A 51 3.92 2.81 8.87
N MET A 52 4.49 2.28 9.95
CA MET A 52 4.53 0.85 10.24
C MET A 52 3.99 0.56 11.65
N ASN A 53 3.15 -0.46 11.76
CA ASN A 53 2.43 -0.82 12.98
C ASN A 53 2.49 -2.31 13.27
N ALA A 54 2.41 -2.66 14.55
CA ALA A 54 2.04 -4.01 14.99
C ALA A 54 0.51 -4.19 14.97
N GLY A 55 0.03 -5.44 15.02
CA GLY A 55 -1.40 -5.72 15.17
C GLY A 55 -2.25 -5.40 13.93
N THR A 56 -1.64 -5.32 12.74
CA THR A 56 -2.33 -5.09 11.47
C THR A 56 -3.18 -6.27 10.99
N GLY A 57 -3.02 -7.44 11.61
CA GLY A 57 -3.57 -8.70 11.11
C GLY A 57 -2.80 -9.30 9.93
N PHE A 58 -1.71 -8.65 9.49
CA PHE A 58 -0.84 -9.17 8.44
C PHE A 58 0.08 -10.28 8.95
N THR A 59 0.28 -11.31 8.14
CA THR A 59 1.18 -12.44 8.44
C THR A 59 2.46 -12.40 7.63
N SER A 60 2.41 -11.79 6.45
CA SER A 60 3.57 -11.57 5.57
C SER A 60 3.32 -10.33 4.72
N GLN A 61 4.39 -9.64 4.32
CA GLN A 61 4.32 -8.47 3.46
C GLN A 61 5.51 -8.41 2.51
N VAL A 62 5.22 -8.12 1.25
CA VAL A 62 6.19 -7.82 0.20
C VAL A 62 5.98 -6.38 -0.28
N TYR A 63 7.01 -5.77 -0.84
CA TYR A 63 6.91 -4.44 -1.40
C TYR A 63 7.84 -4.26 -2.59
N GLU A 64 7.49 -3.35 -3.48
CA GLU A 64 8.30 -2.95 -4.62
C GLU A 64 8.32 -1.43 -4.75
N LEU A 65 9.53 -0.86 -4.71
CA LEU A 65 9.79 0.52 -5.09
C LEU A 65 10.27 0.51 -6.55
N SER A 66 9.38 0.82 -7.48
CA SER A 66 9.65 0.74 -8.93
C SER A 66 9.64 2.13 -9.57
N PRO A 67 10.51 2.40 -10.56
CA PRO A 67 10.37 3.58 -11.43
C PRO A 67 9.14 3.48 -12.35
N ILE A 68 8.55 2.29 -12.48
CA ILE A 68 7.32 2.05 -13.21
C ILE A 68 6.14 2.27 -12.25
N PHE A 69 5.20 3.12 -12.64
CA PHE A 69 4.00 3.38 -11.85
C PHE A 69 3.09 2.14 -11.83
N LEU A 70 2.95 1.52 -10.65
CA LEU A 70 2.19 0.29 -10.40
C LEU A 70 2.53 -0.83 -11.38
N ASP A 71 3.75 -1.37 -11.24
CA ASP A 71 4.25 -2.45 -12.08
C ASP A 71 3.27 -3.63 -12.15
N LYS A 72 2.68 -3.81 -13.32
CA LYS A 72 1.67 -4.84 -13.55
C LYS A 72 2.26 -6.25 -13.44
N GLY A 73 3.50 -6.45 -13.88
CA GLY A 73 4.15 -7.76 -13.83
C GLY A 73 4.30 -8.22 -12.39
N TRP A 74 4.86 -7.35 -11.54
CA TRP A 74 5.09 -7.63 -10.14
C TRP A 74 3.78 -7.84 -9.35
N ILE A 75 2.75 -7.00 -9.60
CA ILE A 75 1.43 -7.14 -8.96
C ILE A 75 0.78 -8.48 -9.33
N MET A 76 0.80 -8.85 -10.61
CA MET A 76 0.18 -10.09 -11.08
C MET A 76 0.88 -11.33 -10.51
N GLU A 77 2.21 -11.31 -10.44
CA GLU A 77 3.00 -12.36 -9.81
C GLU A 77 2.59 -12.56 -8.34
N HIS A 78 2.49 -11.47 -7.58
CA HIS A 78 2.21 -11.54 -6.14
C HIS A 78 0.75 -11.83 -5.81
N TRP A 79 -0.19 -11.42 -6.67
CA TRP A 79 -1.57 -11.93 -6.62
C TRP A 79 -1.60 -13.46 -6.77
N GLY A 80 -0.80 -14.03 -7.69
CA GLY A 80 -0.64 -15.48 -7.83
C GLY A 80 -0.09 -16.17 -6.57
N ASN A 81 0.65 -15.43 -5.75
CA ASN A 81 1.24 -15.90 -4.50
C ASN A 81 0.37 -15.62 -3.25
N ASN A 82 -0.90 -15.26 -3.44
CA ASN A 82 -1.88 -14.91 -2.41
C ASN A 82 -1.51 -13.66 -1.59
N TYR A 83 -0.75 -12.73 -2.16
CA TYR A 83 -0.60 -11.39 -1.59
C TYR A 83 -1.64 -10.46 -2.21
N TYR A 84 -2.13 -9.49 -1.45
CA TYR A 84 -3.10 -8.48 -1.93
C TYR A 84 -2.56 -7.08 -1.67
N ILE A 85 -2.80 -6.13 -2.57
CA ILE A 85 -2.33 -4.75 -2.45
C ILE A 85 -2.93 -4.14 -1.18
N SER A 86 -2.10 -3.85 -0.19
CA SER A 86 -2.51 -3.24 1.08
C SER A 86 -2.20 -1.76 1.14
N VAL A 87 -1.16 -1.30 0.44
CA VAL A 87 -0.76 0.11 0.39
C VAL A 87 -0.18 0.45 -0.98
N ILE A 88 -0.48 1.63 -1.49
CA ILE A 88 0.11 2.21 -2.71
C ILE A 88 0.48 3.67 -2.48
N ALA A 89 1.61 4.10 -3.03
CA ALA A 89 2.01 5.49 -3.06
C ALA A 89 2.81 5.83 -4.33
N GLY A 90 2.43 6.91 -5.03
CA GLY A 90 3.14 7.45 -6.18
C GLY A 90 3.96 8.69 -5.82
N ALA A 91 5.21 8.74 -6.28
CA ALA A 91 6.09 9.90 -6.16
C ALA A 91 6.06 10.73 -7.43
N THR A 92 6.27 12.05 -7.34
CA THR A 92 6.16 12.97 -8.49
C THR A 92 7.13 12.68 -9.65
N ASN A 93 8.19 11.91 -9.43
CA ASN A 93 9.17 11.50 -10.44
C ASN A 93 8.74 10.30 -11.31
N GLY A 94 7.50 9.80 -11.18
CA GLY A 94 7.03 8.62 -11.92
C GLY A 94 7.14 7.31 -11.14
N SER A 95 7.92 7.27 -10.05
CA SER A 95 8.11 6.07 -9.25
C SER A 95 6.91 5.77 -8.36
N SER A 96 6.74 4.51 -7.98
CA SER A 96 5.73 4.10 -7.01
C SER A 96 6.25 3.06 -6.03
N LEU A 97 5.68 3.06 -4.83
CA LEU A 97 5.81 1.99 -3.85
C LEU A 97 4.48 1.23 -3.81
N VAL A 98 4.54 -0.06 -4.11
CA VAL A 98 3.43 -0.99 -3.92
C VAL A 98 3.78 -1.90 -2.75
N VAL A 99 2.84 -2.09 -1.84
CA VAL A 99 2.96 -3.03 -0.73
C VAL A 99 1.81 -4.01 -0.83
N MET A 100 2.13 -5.31 -0.81
CA MET A 100 1.14 -6.37 -0.81
C MET A 100 1.30 -7.26 0.43
N SER A 101 0.20 -7.61 1.08
CA SER A 101 0.20 -8.30 2.36
C SER A 101 -0.67 -9.57 2.32
N LYS A 102 -0.32 -10.54 3.17
CA LYS A 102 -1.16 -11.67 3.55
C LYS A 102 -1.85 -11.35 4.87
N VAL A 103 -3.13 -11.70 5.00
CA VAL A 103 -3.91 -11.53 6.23
C VAL A 103 -4.20 -12.88 6.87
N PHE A 104 -4.28 -12.91 8.21
CA PHE A 104 -4.80 -14.07 8.93
C PHE A 104 -6.32 -14.13 8.74
N ALA A 105 -6.80 -15.20 8.12
CA ALA A 105 -8.16 -15.32 7.58
C ALA A 105 -9.24 -15.14 8.66
N VAL A 106 -9.91 -13.98 8.66
CA VAL A 106 -11.23 -13.82 9.29
C VAL A 106 -12.24 -13.31 8.25
N THR A 107 -11.80 -12.53 7.26
CA THR A 107 -12.47 -12.35 5.97
C THR A 107 -11.42 -12.18 4.88
N PRO A 108 -11.10 -13.21 4.06
CA PRO A 108 -10.10 -13.07 3.01
C PRO A 108 -10.60 -12.10 1.94
N TYR A 109 -9.70 -11.27 1.41
CA TYR A 109 -9.89 -10.61 0.13
C TYR A 109 -10.16 -11.68 -0.92
N THR A 110 -11.42 -11.88 -1.33
CA THR A 110 -11.70 -12.93 -2.30
C THR A 110 -11.31 -12.50 -3.69
N HIS A 111 -11.47 -11.19 -3.99
CA HIS A 111 -11.10 -10.60 -5.25
C HIS A 111 -10.61 -9.16 -5.06
N GLN A 112 -9.49 -8.81 -5.68
CA GLN A 112 -8.98 -7.44 -5.76
C GLN A 112 -8.94 -6.99 -7.22
N SER A 113 -9.16 -5.69 -7.45
CA SER A 113 -8.96 -5.08 -8.75
C SER A 113 -8.37 -3.68 -8.59
N TYR A 114 -7.47 -3.29 -9.48
CA TYR A 114 -6.95 -1.92 -9.53
C TYR A 114 -7.17 -1.30 -10.90
N LYS A 115 -7.22 0.03 -10.93
CA LYS A 115 -7.29 0.81 -12.17
C LYS A 115 -6.30 1.95 -12.11
N VAL A 116 -5.50 2.09 -13.17
CA VAL A 116 -4.72 3.29 -13.48
C VAL A 116 -5.50 4.09 -14.52
N SER A 117 -5.65 5.39 -14.30
CA SER A 117 -6.36 6.29 -15.21
C SER A 117 -5.80 7.71 -15.13
N GLU A 118 -5.86 8.46 -16.23
CA GLU A 118 -5.45 9.87 -16.30
C GLU A 118 -6.54 10.84 -15.81
N SER A 119 -7.73 10.33 -15.51
CA SER A 119 -8.85 11.08 -14.95
C SER A 119 -9.60 10.22 -13.93
N LEU A 120 -10.48 10.83 -13.13
CA LEU A 120 -11.29 10.07 -12.16
C LEU A 120 -12.15 9.03 -12.90
N PRO A 121 -11.94 7.71 -12.69
CA PRO A 121 -12.60 6.69 -13.47
C PRO A 121 -14.00 6.38 -12.89
N TYR A 122 -14.87 7.39 -12.80
CA TYR A 122 -16.19 7.31 -12.16
C TYR A 122 -17.06 6.15 -12.68
N LYS A 123 -17.08 5.93 -14.01
CA LYS A 123 -17.81 4.81 -14.63
C LYS A 123 -17.34 3.44 -14.11
N TRP A 124 -16.02 3.26 -13.98
CA TRP A 124 -15.44 2.02 -13.47
C TRP A 124 -15.70 1.87 -11.96
N ILE A 125 -15.58 2.96 -11.20
CA ILE A 125 -15.88 2.98 -9.76
C ILE A 125 -17.32 2.53 -9.51
N ASN A 126 -18.29 3.12 -10.21
CA ASN A 126 -19.71 2.77 -10.07
C ASN A 126 -20.00 1.33 -10.48
N LYS A 127 -19.39 0.84 -11.56
CA LYS A 127 -19.53 -0.56 -11.96
C LYS A 127 -19.05 -1.49 -10.84
N LYS A 128 -17.88 -1.21 -10.27
CA LYS A 128 -17.30 -2.02 -9.19
C LYS A 128 -18.08 -1.95 -7.88
N TRP A 129 -18.68 -0.81 -7.54
CA TRP A 129 -19.57 -0.72 -6.38
C TRP A 129 -20.81 -1.61 -6.53
N LYS A 130 -21.38 -1.70 -7.74
CA LYS A 130 -22.50 -2.62 -8.02
C LYS A 130 -22.11 -4.10 -7.94
N GLU A 131 -20.83 -4.40 -8.11
CA GLU A 131 -20.24 -5.75 -7.94
C GLU A 131 -19.83 -6.03 -6.48
N GLY A 132 -20.09 -5.12 -5.53
CA GLY A 132 -19.75 -5.27 -4.11
C GLY A 132 -18.32 -4.84 -3.72
N PHE A 133 -17.53 -4.32 -4.66
CA PHE A 133 -16.15 -3.91 -4.37
C PHE A 133 -16.09 -2.51 -3.73
N HIS A 134 -15.30 -2.35 -2.68
CA HIS A 134 -15.04 -1.08 -2.01
C HIS A 134 -13.67 -0.52 -2.40
N VAL A 135 -13.50 0.82 -2.39
CA VAL A 135 -12.18 1.44 -2.56
C VAL A 135 -11.42 1.31 -1.26
N THR A 136 -10.21 0.77 -1.31
CA THR A 136 -9.40 0.50 -0.11
C THR A 136 -8.04 1.18 -0.15
N SER A 137 -7.57 1.60 -1.33
CA SER A 137 -6.44 2.50 -1.45
C SER A 137 -6.55 3.37 -2.70
N THR A 138 -6.01 4.58 -2.63
CA THR A 138 -5.90 5.51 -3.76
C THR A 138 -4.53 6.14 -3.76
N THR A 139 -4.00 6.44 -4.94
CA THR A 139 -2.77 7.21 -5.06
C THR A 139 -2.78 8.04 -6.33
N THR A 140 -2.00 9.11 -6.37
CA THR A 140 -1.89 10.00 -7.53
C THR A 140 -0.42 10.24 -7.85
N ILE A 141 -0.16 10.53 -9.12
CA ILE A 141 1.17 10.83 -9.65
C ILE A 141 1.03 11.83 -10.80
N GLY A 142 1.40 13.09 -10.57
CA GLY A 142 1.11 14.16 -11.52
C GLY A 142 -0.38 14.24 -11.86
N SER A 143 -0.75 14.08 -13.13
CA SER A 143 -2.14 14.01 -13.60
C SER A 143 -2.77 12.62 -13.54
N ARG A 144 -2.00 11.56 -13.25
CA ARG A 144 -2.52 10.18 -13.20
C ARG A 144 -2.99 9.83 -11.80
N CYS A 145 -4.09 9.10 -11.72
CA CYS A 145 -4.66 8.60 -10.48
C CYS A 145 -4.80 7.09 -10.57
N SER A 146 -4.56 6.40 -9.46
CA SER A 146 -4.88 4.98 -9.31
C SER A 146 -5.76 4.71 -8.10
N TYR A 147 -6.63 3.72 -8.27
CA TYR A 147 -7.61 3.29 -7.30
C TYR A 147 -7.51 1.78 -7.18
N VAL A 148 -7.31 1.30 -5.96
CA VAL A 148 -7.36 -0.12 -5.60
C VAL A 148 -8.71 -0.36 -4.94
N LYS A 149 -9.38 -1.42 -5.41
CA LYS A 149 -10.66 -1.87 -4.88
C LYS A 149 -10.59 -3.32 -4.45
N GLU A 150 -11.20 -3.61 -3.32
CA GLU A 150 -11.28 -4.94 -2.72
C GLU A 150 -12.74 -5.35 -2.55
N LEU A 151 -13.04 -6.61 -2.85
CA LEU A 151 -14.30 -7.25 -2.52
C LEU A 151 -14.15 -7.93 -1.16
N TRP A 152 -14.91 -7.46 -0.18
CA TRP A 152 -15.05 -8.11 1.11
C TRP A 152 -16.21 -9.10 1.01
N ILE A 153 -15.98 -10.38 1.34
CA ILE A 153 -17.09 -11.27 1.69
C ILE A 153 -17.30 -11.09 3.19
N LEU A 154 -18.48 -10.57 3.56
CA LEU A 154 -18.96 -10.54 4.94
C LEU A 154 -19.42 -11.94 5.37
#